data_AF-A0A7Y7IQD9-F1
#
_entry.id   AF-A0A7Y7IQD9-F1
#
_cell.length_a   1.000
_cell.length_b   1.000
_cell.length_c   1.000
_cell.angle_alpha   90.00
_cell.angle_beta   90.00
_cell.angle_gamma   90.00
#
_symmetry.space_group_name_H-M   'P 1'
#
loop_
_entity.id
_entity.type
_entity.pdbx_description
1 polymer ?
#
loop_
_entity_poly.entity_id
_entity_poly.type
_entity_poly.pdbx_seq_one_letter_code
_entity_poly.pdbx_strand_id
1 'polypeptide(L)'
;MRSLVSAILVIAALVLAAISGPAVWTERNIVDQSGFVALAGPLGANADFQQALSSMVARQATAKLNLPPELQGLAAGIIKSTSQSLYTQPGYPEAWSETLRRSHTLTFDPSAQQQGSGDVHLDVAPLVGLVGAKISADTGVSLSTPKQVLVSLDQPTVAKAIPVVTKVGAAGQWLALAAVLLLLLAVAVARRRALTLVLAGLGMGVVALAWLVGTGSAAGQVSRIGAGSAVVARFGSELAAQAQASWQWGIVLGFIVAVALVVVGLLTGLLGRGRAT
;
A
#
# COMPACT_ATOMS: atom_id res chain seq x y z
N MET A 1 20.44 -3.47 38.82
CA MET A 1 20.94 -3.68 37.44
C MET A 1 20.01 -4.56 36.59
N ARG A 2 19.71 -5.82 36.95
CA ARG A 2 18.89 -6.74 36.13
C ARG A 2 17.49 -6.22 35.75
N SER A 3 16.83 -5.47 36.63
CA SER A 3 15.52 -4.84 36.37
C SER A 3 15.61 -3.70 35.36
N LEU A 4 16.64 -2.85 35.46
CA LEU A 4 16.87 -1.73 34.56
C LEU A 4 17.24 -2.23 33.15
N VAL A 5 18.11 -3.23 33.05
CA VAL A 5 18.46 -3.87 31.76
C VAL A 5 17.22 -4.48 31.11
N SER A 6 16.41 -5.22 31.88
CA SER A 6 15.15 -5.79 31.36
C SER A 6 14.19 -4.70 30.86
N ALA A 7 14.02 -3.61 31.60
CA ALA A 7 13.17 -2.49 31.18
C ALA A 7 13.64 -1.84 29.87
N ILE A 8 14.95 -1.59 29.73
CA ILE A 8 15.55 -1.05 28.50
C ILE A 8 15.29 -1.99 27.32
N LEU A 9 15.49 -3.29 27.51
CA LEU A 9 15.26 -4.29 26.47
C LEU A 9 13.78 -4.36 26.03
N VAL A 10 12.83 -4.26 26.97
CA VAL A 10 11.40 -4.17 26.63
C VAL A 10 11.11 -2.92 25.83
N ILE A 11 11.61 -1.76 26.25
CA ILE A 11 11.39 -0.49 25.53
C ILE A 11 11.96 -0.58 24.12
N ALA A 12 13.19 -1.08 23.98
CA ALA A 12 13.81 -1.28 22.67
C ALA A 12 13.01 -2.25 21.79
N ALA A 13 12.53 -3.36 22.35
CA ALA A 13 11.66 -4.31 21.64
C ALA A 13 10.35 -3.65 21.15
N LEU A 14 9.71 -2.84 22.00
CA LEU A 14 8.47 -2.13 21.64
C LEU A 14 8.70 -1.07 20.56
N VAL A 15 9.81 -0.33 20.63
CA VAL A 15 10.18 0.64 19.57
C VAL A 15 10.43 -0.07 18.25
N LEU A 16 11.18 -1.19 18.26
CA LEU A 16 11.39 -1.98 17.06
C LEU A 16 10.08 -2.56 16.51
N ALA A 17 9.20 -3.06 17.37
CA ALA A 17 7.88 -3.55 16.98
C ALA A 17 7.06 -2.43 16.31
N ALA A 18 7.03 -1.23 16.92
CA ALA A 18 6.29 -0.07 16.42
C ALA A 18 6.71 0.34 15.01
N ILE A 19 8.00 0.24 14.69
CA ILE A 19 8.55 0.55 13.36
C ILE A 19 8.37 -0.63 12.40
N SER A 20 8.56 -1.85 12.90
CA SER A 20 8.52 -3.07 12.10
C SER A 20 7.14 -3.32 11.50
N GLY A 21 6.05 -3.07 12.24
CA GLY A 21 4.69 -3.29 11.73
C GLY A 21 4.44 -2.57 10.39
N PRO A 22 4.53 -1.22 10.34
CA PRO A 22 4.39 -0.47 9.11
C PRO A 22 5.42 -0.85 8.04
N ALA A 23 6.66 -1.16 8.42
CA ALA A 23 7.69 -1.58 7.48
C ALA A 23 7.36 -2.91 6.78
N VAL A 24 6.93 -3.92 7.53
CA VAL A 24 6.49 -5.22 6.97
C VAL A 24 5.25 -5.07 6.11
N TRP A 25 4.29 -4.24 6.52
CA TRP A 25 3.12 -3.95 5.69
C TRP A 25 3.51 -3.27 4.38
N THR A 26 4.42 -2.30 4.44
CA THR A 26 4.93 -1.59 3.26
C THR A 26 5.62 -2.56 2.31
N GLU A 27 6.47 -3.44 2.84
CA GLU A 27 7.11 -4.49 2.04
C GLU A 27 6.07 -5.35 1.33
N ARG A 28 5.05 -5.81 2.06
CA ARG A 28 4.05 -6.75 1.52
C ARG A 28 3.01 -6.12 0.59
N ASN A 29 2.71 -4.84 0.70
CA ASN A 29 1.60 -4.22 -0.03
C ASN A 29 2.03 -3.14 -1.02
N ILE A 30 3.26 -2.63 -0.91
CA ILE A 30 3.78 -1.56 -1.78
C ILE A 30 4.99 -2.06 -2.57
N VAL A 31 5.95 -2.69 -1.90
CA VAL A 31 7.19 -3.20 -2.54
C VAL A 31 6.93 -4.51 -3.26
N ASP A 32 6.18 -5.43 -2.66
CA ASP A 32 5.77 -6.67 -3.31
C ASP A 32 4.73 -6.40 -4.41
N GLN A 33 5.00 -6.94 -5.60
CA GLN A 33 4.17 -6.73 -6.77
C GLN A 33 2.77 -7.32 -6.61
N SER A 34 2.67 -8.54 -6.06
CA SER A 34 1.39 -9.23 -5.92
C SER A 34 0.51 -8.55 -4.87
N GLY A 35 1.10 -8.12 -3.77
CA GLY A 35 0.40 -7.34 -2.74
C GLY A 35 0.01 -5.96 -3.23
N PHE A 36 0.83 -5.29 -4.05
CA PHE A 36 0.44 -4.03 -4.69
C PHE A 36 -0.75 -4.21 -5.62
N VAL A 37 -0.77 -5.26 -6.44
CA VAL A 37 -1.93 -5.58 -7.30
C VAL A 37 -3.16 -5.90 -6.46
N ALA A 38 -3.03 -6.61 -5.34
CA ALA A 38 -4.15 -6.87 -4.42
C ALA A 38 -4.67 -5.58 -3.76
N LEU A 39 -3.77 -4.64 -3.44
CA LEU A 39 -4.10 -3.36 -2.82
C LEU A 39 -4.79 -2.40 -3.81
N ALA A 40 -4.23 -2.25 -5.01
CA ALA A 40 -4.68 -1.29 -6.01
C ALA A 40 -5.70 -1.87 -7.01
N GLY A 41 -5.81 -3.20 -7.11
CA GLY A 41 -6.76 -3.90 -7.99
C GLY A 41 -8.21 -3.45 -7.83
N PRO A 42 -8.75 -3.37 -6.59
CA PRO A 42 -10.13 -2.93 -6.35
C PRO A 42 -10.46 -1.53 -6.90
N LEU A 43 -9.47 -0.66 -7.10
CA LEU A 43 -9.68 0.66 -7.71
C LEU A 43 -10.28 0.55 -9.10
N GLY A 44 -9.93 -0.50 -9.85
CA GLY A 44 -10.43 -0.72 -11.19
C GLY A 44 -11.96 -0.85 -11.24
N ALA A 45 -12.61 -1.29 -10.16
CA ALA A 45 -14.05 -1.45 -10.04
C ALA A 45 -14.76 -0.29 -9.30
N ASN A 46 -14.02 0.71 -8.82
CA ASN A 46 -14.60 1.84 -8.10
C ASN A 46 -15.24 2.84 -9.09
N ALA A 47 -16.56 3.06 -8.96
CA ALA A 47 -17.33 3.89 -9.89
C ALA A 47 -16.88 5.36 -9.93
N ASP A 48 -16.52 5.93 -8.78
CA ASP A 48 -16.04 7.31 -8.68
C ASP A 48 -14.69 7.47 -9.37
N PHE A 49 -13.79 6.50 -9.19
CA PHE A 49 -12.51 6.45 -9.88
C PHE A 49 -12.69 6.30 -11.40
N GLN A 50 -13.52 5.36 -11.84
CA GLN A 50 -13.86 5.13 -13.24
C GLN A 50 -14.41 6.41 -13.90
N GLN A 51 -15.33 7.11 -13.23
CA GLN A 51 -15.91 8.35 -13.71
C GLN A 51 -14.87 9.47 -13.82
N ALA A 52 -14.02 9.62 -12.81
CA ALA A 52 -12.94 10.61 -12.80
C ALA A 52 -11.93 10.33 -13.92
N LEU A 53 -11.50 9.08 -14.08
CA LEU A 53 -10.56 8.62 -15.09
C LEU A 53 -11.11 8.83 -16.51
N SER A 54 -12.34 8.39 -16.78
CA SER A 54 -12.99 8.59 -18.09
C SER A 54 -13.09 10.07 -18.46
N SER A 55 -13.39 10.93 -17.48
CA SER A 55 -13.46 12.39 -17.70
C SER A 55 -12.09 12.98 -18.00
N MET A 56 -11.01 12.46 -17.41
CA MET A 56 -9.64 12.89 -17.70
C MET A 56 -9.18 12.42 -19.07
N VAL A 57 -9.42 11.14 -19.42
CA VAL A 57 -9.09 10.60 -20.75
C VAL A 57 -9.80 11.40 -21.83
N ALA A 58 -11.09 11.69 -21.66
CA ALA A 58 -11.86 12.52 -22.58
C ALA A 58 -11.24 13.92 -22.77
N ARG A 59 -10.89 14.60 -21.67
CA ARG A 59 -10.25 15.92 -21.72
C ARG A 59 -8.89 15.87 -22.43
N GLN A 60 -8.03 14.91 -22.07
CA GLN A 60 -6.69 14.80 -22.63
C GLN A 60 -6.70 14.41 -24.11
N ALA A 61 -7.56 13.46 -24.49
CA ALA A 61 -7.70 13.04 -25.89
C ALA A 61 -8.27 14.17 -26.75
N THR A 62 -9.31 14.88 -26.27
CA THR A 62 -9.90 16.02 -27.01
C THR A 62 -8.88 17.15 -27.19
N ALA A 63 -8.08 17.45 -26.16
CA ALA A 63 -7.02 18.46 -26.24
C ALA A 63 -5.95 18.12 -27.30
N LYS A 64 -5.73 16.85 -27.61
CA LYS A 64 -4.79 16.40 -28.65
C LYS A 64 -5.37 16.39 -30.06
N LEU A 65 -6.70 16.36 -30.20
CA LEU A 65 -7.38 16.20 -31.50
C LEU A 65 -7.50 17.52 -32.29
N ASN A 66 -7.09 18.66 -31.75
CA ASN A 66 -7.15 19.99 -32.41
C ASN A 66 -8.50 20.26 -33.11
N LEU A 67 -9.60 19.95 -32.43
CA LEU A 67 -10.96 20.09 -32.98
C LEU A 67 -11.51 21.51 -32.81
N PRO A 68 -12.38 21.98 -33.73
CA PRO A 68 -13.17 23.19 -33.55
C PRO A 68 -13.94 23.18 -32.22
N PRO A 69 -14.11 24.34 -31.54
CA PRO A 69 -14.76 24.42 -30.23
C PRO A 69 -16.15 23.76 -30.19
N GLU A 70 -16.91 23.83 -31.28
CA GLU A 70 -18.26 23.24 -31.35
C GLU A 70 -18.24 21.70 -31.29
N LEU A 71 -17.15 21.07 -31.76
CA LEU A 71 -17.00 19.62 -31.82
C LEU A 71 -16.31 19.03 -30.60
N GLN A 72 -15.62 19.84 -29.79
CA GLN A 72 -14.91 19.38 -28.60
C GLN A 72 -15.84 18.73 -27.58
N GLY A 73 -17.03 19.32 -27.36
CA GLY A 73 -18.02 18.76 -26.43
C GLY A 73 -18.55 17.39 -26.89
N LEU A 74 -18.81 17.24 -28.19
CA LEU A 74 -19.27 15.98 -28.78
C LEU A 74 -18.18 14.90 -28.70
N ALA A 75 -16.95 15.24 -29.10
CA ALA A 75 -15.80 14.33 -29.03
C ALA A 75 -15.54 13.88 -27.59
N ALA A 76 -15.54 14.81 -26.63
CA ALA A 76 -15.35 14.48 -25.21
C ALA A 76 -16.46 13.56 -24.69
N GLY A 77 -17.72 13.77 -25.08
CA GLY A 77 -18.84 12.90 -24.73
C GLY A 77 -18.68 11.49 -25.27
N ILE A 78 -18.30 11.35 -26.54
CA ILE A 78 -18.05 10.05 -27.18
C ILE A 78 -16.88 9.34 -26.50
N ILE A 79 -15.74 10.00 -26.32
CA ILE A 79 -14.55 9.41 -25.69
C ILE A 79 -14.85 8.97 -24.26
N LYS A 80 -15.60 9.78 -23.51
CA LYS A 80 -16.02 9.42 -22.14
C LYS A 80 -16.92 8.19 -22.15
N SER A 81 -17.94 8.13 -23.02
CA SER A 81 -18.84 6.98 -23.15
C SER A 81 -18.09 5.71 -23.54
N THR A 82 -17.17 5.81 -24.50
CA THR A 82 -16.31 4.69 -24.91
C THR A 82 -15.41 4.23 -23.75
N SER A 83 -14.82 5.16 -23.00
CA SER A 83 -14.01 4.83 -21.82
C SER A 83 -14.83 4.12 -20.75
N GLN A 84 -16.08 4.54 -20.52
CA GLN A 84 -16.98 3.89 -19.58
C GLN A 84 -17.38 2.48 -20.04
N SER A 85 -17.55 2.29 -21.35
CA SER A 85 -17.85 0.96 -21.92
C SER A 85 -16.70 -0.04 -21.77
N LEU A 86 -15.46 0.44 -21.55
CA LEU A 86 -14.30 -0.42 -21.30
C LEU A 86 -14.43 -1.16 -19.97
N TYR A 87 -14.98 -0.51 -18.95
CA TYR A 87 -15.07 -1.07 -17.60
C TYR A 87 -16.03 -2.27 -17.50
N THR A 88 -16.96 -2.38 -18.45
CA THR A 88 -17.91 -3.50 -18.52
C THR A 88 -17.44 -4.60 -19.48
N GLN A 89 -16.27 -4.46 -20.11
CA GLN A 89 -15.76 -5.49 -21.02
C GLN A 89 -15.33 -6.75 -20.28
N PRO A 90 -15.63 -7.94 -20.81
CA PRO A 90 -15.00 -9.18 -20.38
C PRO A 90 -13.48 -9.03 -20.49
N GLY A 91 -12.72 -9.33 -19.44
CA GLY A 91 -11.27 -9.20 -19.42
C GLY A 91 -10.73 -7.86 -18.88
N TYR A 92 -11.60 -6.90 -18.55
CA TYR A 92 -11.17 -5.63 -17.93
C TYR A 92 -10.45 -5.83 -16.58
N PRO A 93 -10.95 -6.65 -15.63
CA PRO A 93 -10.25 -6.88 -14.37
C PRO A 93 -8.82 -7.39 -14.57
N GLU A 94 -8.63 -8.34 -15.50
CA GLU A 94 -7.33 -8.92 -15.83
C GLU A 94 -6.41 -7.89 -16.49
N ALA A 95 -6.93 -7.10 -17.44
CA ALA A 95 -6.17 -6.04 -18.10
C ALA A 95 -5.76 -4.93 -17.11
N TRP A 96 -6.62 -4.62 -16.13
CA TRP A 96 -6.30 -3.69 -15.05
C TRP A 96 -5.21 -4.23 -14.13
N SER A 97 -5.33 -5.47 -13.66
CA SER A 97 -4.30 -6.13 -12.85
C SER A 97 -2.96 -6.22 -13.58
N GLU A 98 -2.96 -6.51 -14.88
CA GLU A 98 -1.75 -6.55 -15.69
C GLU A 98 -1.13 -5.16 -15.86
N THR A 99 -1.95 -4.11 -16.03
CA THR A 99 -1.49 -2.71 -16.04
C THR A 99 -0.76 -2.38 -14.74
N LEU A 100 -1.38 -2.68 -13.59
CA LEU A 100 -0.77 -2.47 -12.27
C LEU A 100 0.55 -3.24 -12.13
N ARG A 101 0.56 -4.51 -12.56
CA ARG A 101 1.73 -5.39 -12.48
C ARG A 101 2.91 -4.82 -13.28
N ARG A 102 2.68 -4.45 -14.54
CA ARG A 102 3.72 -3.90 -15.41
C ARG A 102 4.23 -2.55 -14.92
N SER A 103 3.34 -1.67 -14.50
CA SER A 103 3.71 -0.39 -13.90
C SER A 103 4.54 -0.52 -12.64
N HIS A 104 4.20 -1.48 -11.78
CA HIS A 104 4.99 -1.79 -10.59
C HIS A 104 6.41 -2.23 -10.97
N THR A 105 6.56 -3.16 -11.92
CA THR A 105 7.87 -3.58 -12.40
C THR A 105 8.70 -2.42 -12.92
N LEU A 106 8.11 -1.53 -13.71
CA LEU A 106 8.81 -0.34 -14.23
C LEU A 106 9.21 0.63 -13.11
N THR A 107 8.35 0.82 -12.12
CA THR A 107 8.57 1.77 -11.01
C THR A 107 9.66 1.28 -10.05
N PHE A 108 9.74 -0.04 -9.83
CA PHE A 108 10.71 -0.66 -8.93
C PHE A 108 11.94 -1.21 -9.66
N ASP A 109 12.09 -0.96 -10.97
CA ASP A 109 13.27 -1.35 -11.73
C ASP A 109 14.51 -0.62 -11.17
N PRO A 110 15.54 -1.35 -10.68
CA PRO A 110 16.75 -0.75 -10.14
C PRO A 110 17.48 0.16 -11.14
N SER A 111 17.37 -0.11 -12.44
CA SER A 111 18.02 0.68 -13.49
C SER A 111 17.36 2.06 -13.67
N ALA A 112 16.03 2.12 -13.55
CA ALA A 112 15.27 3.37 -13.57
C ALA A 112 15.56 4.24 -12.33
N GLN A 113 15.82 3.61 -11.18
CA GLN A 113 16.17 4.30 -9.93
C GLN A 113 17.57 4.93 -9.96
N GLN A 114 18.54 4.29 -10.63
CA GLN A 114 19.92 4.82 -10.73
C GLN A 114 20.04 6.03 -11.65
N GLN A 115 19.16 6.14 -12.66
CA GLN A 115 19.16 7.28 -13.58
C GLN A 115 18.49 8.53 -13.01
N GLY A 116 17.90 8.44 -11.81
CA GLY A 116 17.26 9.59 -11.15
C GLY A 116 16.07 10.17 -11.91
N SER A 117 15.59 9.47 -12.96
CA SER A 117 14.52 9.95 -13.85
C SER A 117 13.24 10.23 -13.07
N GLY A 118 13.02 9.52 -11.97
CA GLY A 118 11.93 9.77 -11.02
C GLY A 118 10.52 9.81 -11.61
N ASP A 119 10.36 9.34 -12.84
CA ASP A 119 9.10 9.28 -13.53
C ASP A 119 8.41 7.98 -13.14
N VAL A 120 7.18 8.09 -12.64
CA VAL A 120 6.34 6.92 -12.40
C VAL A 120 5.64 6.60 -13.71
N HIS A 121 5.94 5.45 -14.30
CA HIS A 121 5.37 5.06 -15.59
C HIS A 121 4.15 4.15 -15.41
N LEU A 122 3.03 4.55 -16.01
CA LEU A 122 1.84 3.73 -16.14
C LEU A 122 1.84 3.02 -17.50
N ASP A 123 1.91 1.69 -17.54
CA ASP A 123 1.84 0.92 -18.80
C ASP A 123 0.41 0.46 -19.06
N VAL A 124 -0.31 1.23 -19.89
CA VAL A 124 -1.71 0.98 -20.23
C VAL A 124 -1.87 0.06 -21.44
N ALA A 125 -0.78 -0.54 -21.96
CA ALA A 125 -0.86 -1.47 -23.09
C ALA A 125 -1.88 -2.60 -22.90
N PRO A 126 -2.05 -3.22 -21.70
CA PRO A 126 -3.07 -4.24 -21.50
C PRO A 126 -4.49 -3.75 -21.76
N LEU A 127 -4.80 -2.50 -21.36
CA LEU A 127 -6.11 -1.88 -21.60
C LEU A 127 -6.31 -1.55 -23.08
N VAL A 128 -5.27 -1.09 -23.76
CA VAL A 128 -5.29 -0.85 -25.22
C VAL A 128 -5.48 -2.17 -25.97
N GLY A 129 -4.81 -3.24 -25.52
CA GLY A 129 -4.97 -4.59 -26.02
C GLY A 129 -6.42 -5.08 -25.93
N LEU A 130 -7.07 -4.83 -24.80
CA LEU A 130 -8.48 -5.19 -24.58
C LEU A 130 -9.41 -4.47 -25.56
N VAL A 131 -9.21 -3.17 -25.77
CA VAL A 131 -9.98 -2.39 -26.76
C VAL A 131 -9.76 -2.93 -28.18
N GLY A 132 -8.50 -3.21 -28.54
CA GLY A 132 -8.16 -3.76 -29.85
C GLY A 132 -8.82 -5.12 -30.09
N ALA A 133 -8.75 -6.03 -29.11
CA ALA A 133 -9.36 -7.36 -29.18
C ALA A 133 -10.88 -7.28 -29.37
N LYS A 134 -11.55 -6.38 -28.66
CA LYS A 134 -12.99 -6.13 -28.84
C LYS A 134 -13.32 -5.67 -30.26
N ILE A 135 -12.60 -4.65 -30.76
CA ILE A 135 -12.85 -4.12 -32.10
C ILE A 135 -12.60 -5.20 -33.16
N SER A 136 -11.56 -6.00 -32.99
CA SER A 136 -11.28 -7.14 -33.88
C SER A 136 -12.38 -8.19 -33.84
N ALA A 137 -12.97 -8.49 -32.68
CA ALA A 137 -14.10 -9.41 -32.56
C ALA A 137 -15.37 -8.85 -33.23
N ASP A 138 -15.66 -7.56 -33.05
CA ASP A 138 -16.87 -6.91 -33.59
C ASP A 138 -16.80 -6.69 -35.11
N THR A 139 -15.60 -6.46 -35.67
CA THR A 139 -15.43 -6.07 -37.08
C THR A 139 -14.76 -7.14 -37.96
N GLY A 140 -14.17 -8.18 -37.36
CA GLY A 140 -13.37 -9.18 -38.06
C GLY A 140 -11.98 -8.70 -38.50
N VAL A 141 -11.60 -7.45 -38.22
CA VAL A 141 -10.29 -6.89 -38.62
C VAL A 141 -9.28 -7.02 -37.49
N SER A 142 -8.17 -7.73 -37.73
CA SER A 142 -7.08 -7.87 -36.76
C SER A 142 -6.33 -6.55 -36.58
N LEU A 143 -6.39 -5.97 -35.39
CA LEU A 143 -5.64 -4.76 -35.04
C LEU A 143 -4.33 -5.12 -34.33
N SER A 144 -3.21 -4.65 -34.87
CA SER A 144 -1.92 -4.73 -34.19
C SER A 144 -1.88 -3.72 -33.05
N THR A 145 -2.03 -4.18 -31.80
CA THR A 145 -1.93 -3.32 -30.62
C THR A 145 -0.47 -3.17 -30.16
N PRO A 146 -0.03 -1.97 -29.73
CA PRO A 146 1.32 -1.77 -29.21
C PRO A 146 1.62 -2.69 -28.03
N LYS A 147 2.85 -3.24 -27.96
CA LYS A 147 3.28 -4.10 -26.85
C LYS A 147 3.42 -3.34 -25.52
N GLN A 148 3.67 -2.03 -25.60
CA GLN A 148 3.90 -1.14 -24.47
C GLN A 148 3.33 0.25 -24.78
N VAL A 149 2.62 0.85 -23.81
CA VAL A 149 2.05 2.19 -23.91
C VAL A 149 2.28 2.89 -22.59
N LEU A 150 3.39 3.64 -22.51
CA LEU A 150 3.79 4.32 -21.28
C LEU A 150 3.15 5.70 -21.16
N VAL A 151 2.53 5.95 -20.01
CA VAL A 151 2.09 7.26 -19.57
C VAL A 151 2.95 7.67 -18.39
N SER A 152 3.80 8.68 -18.56
CA SER A 152 4.60 9.22 -17.47
C SER A 152 3.75 10.10 -16.56
N LEU A 153 3.79 9.82 -15.28
CA LEU A 153 3.22 10.64 -14.22
C LEU A 153 4.35 11.45 -13.59
N ASP A 154 4.29 12.77 -13.74
CA ASP A 154 5.23 13.69 -13.09
C ASP A 154 4.96 13.70 -11.57
N GLN A 155 5.66 12.83 -10.85
CA GLN A 155 5.48 12.58 -9.42
C GLN A 155 6.84 12.49 -8.69
N PRO A 156 7.60 13.60 -8.61
CA PRO A 156 8.96 13.62 -8.08
C PRO A 156 9.03 13.21 -6.60
N THR A 157 7.96 13.48 -5.84
CA THR A 157 7.85 13.07 -4.43
C THR A 157 7.75 11.56 -4.29
N VAL A 158 6.99 10.89 -5.15
CA VAL A 158 6.81 9.43 -5.11
C VAL A 158 8.12 8.75 -5.49
N ALA A 159 8.77 9.20 -6.56
CA ALA A 159 10.05 8.66 -6.98
C ALA A 159 11.15 8.77 -5.93
N LYS A 160 11.26 9.91 -5.23
CA LYS A 160 12.22 10.07 -4.14
C LYS A 160 11.92 9.15 -2.95
N ALA A 161 10.66 8.77 -2.77
CA ALA A 161 10.25 7.86 -1.71
C ALA A 161 10.58 6.39 -2.03
N ILE A 162 10.58 5.96 -3.30
CA ILE A 162 10.77 4.54 -3.66
C ILE A 162 12.04 3.93 -3.03
N PRO A 163 13.25 4.52 -3.14
CA PRO A 163 14.45 3.93 -2.53
C PRO A 163 14.41 3.86 -1.01
N VAL A 164 13.65 4.74 -0.35
CA VAL A 164 13.47 4.73 1.10
C VAL A 164 12.50 3.62 1.48
N VAL A 165 11.37 3.54 0.78
CA VAL A 165 10.32 2.53 0.97
C VAL A 165 10.88 1.12 0.77
N THR A 166 11.68 0.88 -0.28
CA THR A 166 12.30 -0.44 -0.51
C THR A 166 13.27 -0.84 0.59
N LYS A 167 14.13 0.09 1.05
CA LYS A 167 15.07 -0.16 2.14
C LYS A 167 14.37 -0.44 3.46
N VAL A 168 13.37 0.39 3.80
CA VAL A 168 12.59 0.24 5.03
C VAL A 168 11.78 -1.06 5.01
N GLY A 169 11.14 -1.36 3.88
CA GLY A 169 10.40 -2.60 3.67
C GLY A 169 11.26 -3.84 3.88
N ALA A 170 12.42 -3.90 3.20
CA ALA A 170 13.36 -5.02 3.32
C ALA A 170 13.88 -5.23 4.75
N ALA A 171 14.06 -4.14 5.51
CA ALA A 171 14.47 -4.19 6.91
C ALA A 171 13.34 -4.64 7.86
N GLY A 172 12.07 -4.51 7.46
CA GLY A 172 10.90 -4.70 8.33
C GLY A 172 10.88 -6.06 9.03
N GLN A 173 11.15 -7.14 8.30
CA GLN A 173 11.19 -8.50 8.86
C GLN A 173 12.34 -8.68 9.87
N TRP A 174 13.50 -8.09 9.59
CA TRP A 174 14.66 -8.16 10.48
C TRP A 174 14.42 -7.37 11.76
N LEU A 175 13.74 -6.21 11.66
CA LEU A 175 13.30 -5.43 12.82
C LEU A 175 12.29 -6.20 13.67
N ALA A 176 11.36 -6.96 13.06
CA ALA A 176 10.43 -7.84 13.79
C ALA A 176 11.18 -8.92 14.56
N LEU A 177 12.11 -9.61 13.91
CA LEU A 177 12.92 -10.66 14.53
C LEU A 177 13.76 -10.11 15.68
N ALA A 178 14.38 -8.94 15.49
CA ALA A 178 15.12 -8.26 16.54
C ALA A 178 14.23 -7.85 17.72
N ALA A 179 13.01 -7.35 17.46
CA ALA A 179 12.04 -7.02 18.51
C ALA A 179 11.68 -8.24 19.37
N VAL A 180 11.40 -9.38 18.72
CA VAL A 180 11.09 -10.64 19.41
C VAL A 180 12.30 -11.11 20.23
N LEU A 181 13.50 -11.09 19.66
CA LEU A 181 14.71 -11.51 20.35
C LEU A 181 14.99 -10.64 21.58
N LEU A 182 14.87 -9.31 21.45
CA LEU A 182 15.04 -8.39 22.57
C LEU A 182 14.01 -8.63 23.66
N LEU A 183 12.75 -8.90 23.31
CA LEU A 183 11.72 -9.22 24.28
C LEU A 183 12.03 -10.53 25.03
N LEU A 184 12.49 -11.57 24.33
CA LEU A 184 12.91 -12.83 24.95
C LEU A 184 14.09 -12.62 25.92
N LEU A 185 15.09 -11.84 25.51
CA LEU A 185 16.22 -11.46 26.37
C LEU A 185 15.75 -10.66 27.59
N ALA A 186 14.81 -9.73 27.40
CA ALA A 186 14.25 -8.93 28.48
C ALA A 186 13.60 -9.81 29.55
N VAL A 187 12.84 -10.82 29.12
CA VAL A 187 12.17 -11.80 30.00
C VAL A 187 13.19 -12.74 30.65
N ALA A 188 14.24 -13.16 29.94
CA ALA A 188 15.28 -14.04 30.49
C ALA A 188 16.05 -13.36 31.64
N VAL A 189 16.41 -12.09 31.48
CA VAL A 189 17.17 -11.30 32.48
C VAL A 189 16.27 -10.79 33.62
N ALA A 190 14.96 -10.67 33.39
CA ALA A 190 14.00 -10.14 34.35
C ALA A 190 14.00 -10.90 35.69
N ARG A 191 14.06 -10.14 36.79
CA ARG A 191 13.86 -10.70 38.13
C ARG A 191 12.40 -11.09 38.38
N ARG A 192 11.44 -10.44 37.72
CA ARG A 192 9.99 -10.71 37.80
C ARG A 192 9.40 -10.94 36.41
N ARG A 193 9.65 -12.11 35.82
CA ARG A 193 9.26 -12.47 34.44
C ARG A 193 7.78 -12.21 34.13
N ALA A 194 6.90 -12.58 35.06
CA ALA A 194 5.46 -12.34 34.96
C ALA A 194 5.11 -10.85 34.79
N LEU A 195 5.71 -9.98 35.61
CA LEU A 195 5.48 -8.54 35.52
C LEU A 195 6.03 -7.95 34.22
N THR A 196 7.22 -8.39 33.78
CA THR A 196 7.81 -7.95 32.51
C THR A 196 6.91 -8.29 31.32
N LEU A 197 6.30 -9.47 31.30
CA LEU A 197 5.36 -9.87 30.24
C LEU A 197 4.08 -9.02 30.25
N VAL A 198 3.51 -8.76 31.43
CA VAL A 198 2.34 -7.87 31.55
C VAL A 198 2.68 -6.46 31.06
N LEU A 199 3.81 -5.89 31.48
CA LEU A 199 4.23 -4.56 31.05
C LEU A 199 4.54 -4.49 29.55
N ALA A 200 5.17 -5.53 28.99
CA ALA A 200 5.41 -5.63 27.55
C ALA A 200 4.10 -5.74 26.77
N GLY A 201 3.13 -6.51 27.27
CA GLY A 201 1.79 -6.60 26.68
C GLY A 201 1.05 -5.26 26.70
N LEU A 202 1.07 -4.55 27.83
CA LEU A 202 0.49 -3.20 27.92
C LEU A 202 1.19 -2.22 26.96
N GLY A 203 2.53 -2.26 26.90
CA GLY A 203 3.30 -1.45 25.97
C GLY A 203 2.97 -1.74 24.50
N MET A 204 2.78 -3.02 24.14
CA MET A 204 2.35 -3.41 22.80
C MET A 204 0.93 -2.91 22.51
N GLY A 205 0.05 -2.90 23.51
CA GLY A 205 -1.27 -2.28 23.40
C GLY A 205 -1.19 -0.77 23.10
N VAL A 206 -0.26 -0.06 23.72
CA VAL A 206 0.02 1.36 23.40
C VAL A 206 0.54 1.52 21.97
N VAL A 207 1.42 0.63 21.51
CA VAL A 207 1.91 0.63 20.12
C VAL A 207 0.75 0.42 19.13
N ALA A 208 -0.12 -0.55 19.39
CA ALA A 208 -1.29 -0.81 18.54
C ALA A 208 -2.27 0.37 18.52
N LEU A 209 -2.48 1.03 19.67
CA LEU A 209 -3.26 2.27 19.74
C LEU A 209 -2.61 3.41 18.96
N ALA A 210 -1.29 3.55 19.03
CA ALA A 210 -0.55 4.55 18.26
C ALA A 210 -0.69 4.30 16.74
N TRP A 211 -0.66 3.05 16.30
CA TRP A 211 -0.96 2.69 14.91
C TRP A 211 -2.38 3.06 14.51
N LEU A 212 -3.37 2.77 15.35
CA LEU A 212 -4.77 3.11 15.10
C LEU A 212 -4.95 4.63 14.93
N VAL A 213 -4.42 5.43 15.84
CA VAL A 213 -4.49 6.90 15.77
C VAL A 213 -3.71 7.44 14.57
N GLY A 214 -2.53 6.88 14.30
CA GLY A 214 -1.66 7.34 13.21
C GLY A 214 -2.26 7.16 11.82
N THR A 215 -3.12 6.16 11.61
CA THR A 215 -3.76 5.92 10.30
C THR A 215 -4.61 7.09 9.82
N GLY A 216 -5.37 7.72 10.73
CA GLY A 216 -6.19 8.88 10.39
C GLY A 216 -5.37 10.08 9.93
N SER A 217 -4.19 10.30 10.52
CA SER A 217 -3.28 11.38 10.12
C SER A 217 -2.56 11.08 8.80
N ALA A 218 -2.25 9.82 8.52
CA ALA A 218 -1.58 9.41 7.29
C ALA A 218 -2.43 9.63 6.04
N ALA A 219 -3.74 9.34 6.11
CA ALA A 219 -4.68 9.57 5.00
C ALA A 219 -4.71 11.05 4.57
N GLY A 220 -4.64 11.97 5.55
CA GLY A 220 -4.57 13.41 5.30
C GLY A 220 -3.26 13.92 4.70
N GLN A 221 -2.17 13.14 4.74
CA GLN A 221 -0.90 13.46 4.08
C GLN A 221 -0.86 12.94 2.65
N VAL A 222 -1.38 11.73 2.39
CA VAL A 222 -1.45 11.15 1.04
C VAL A 222 -2.29 12.02 0.10
N SER A 223 -3.39 12.61 0.60
CA SER A 223 -4.22 13.53 -0.19
C SER A 223 -3.49 14.81 -0.63
N ARG A 224 -2.43 15.23 0.08
CA ARG A 224 -1.59 16.39 -0.28
C ARG A 224 -0.57 16.06 -1.36
N ILE A 225 -0.15 14.81 -1.48
CA ILE A 225 0.79 14.35 -2.53
C ILE A 225 0.13 14.39 -3.91
N GLY A 226 -1.21 14.25 -3.98
CA GLY A 226 -1.97 14.32 -5.24
C GLY A 226 -2.32 15.72 -5.74
N ALA A 227 -1.73 16.78 -5.18
CA ALA A 227 -2.01 18.17 -5.51
C ALA A 227 -1.48 18.56 -6.91
N GLY A 228 -2.16 18.08 -7.96
CA GLY A 228 -1.84 18.44 -9.35
C GLY A 228 -2.99 18.18 -10.33
N SER A 229 -3.72 17.07 -10.16
CA SER A 229 -4.96 16.81 -10.91
C SER A 229 -6.03 16.13 -10.06
N ALA A 230 -7.30 16.46 -10.29
CA ALA A 230 -8.42 15.88 -9.55
C ALA A 230 -8.46 14.33 -9.63
N VAL A 231 -7.97 13.74 -10.72
CA VAL A 231 -7.92 12.27 -10.88
C VAL A 231 -6.80 11.65 -10.07
N VAL A 232 -5.61 12.25 -10.04
CA VAL A 232 -4.50 11.78 -9.20
C VAL A 232 -4.86 11.91 -7.72
N ALA A 233 -5.53 13.00 -7.34
CA ALA A 233 -6.05 13.17 -5.99
C ALA A 233 -7.08 12.09 -5.61
N ARG A 234 -8.01 11.75 -6.53
CA ARG A 234 -9.00 10.69 -6.32
C ARG A 234 -8.37 9.30 -6.25
N PHE A 235 -7.45 8.99 -7.16
CA PHE A 235 -6.68 7.75 -7.10
C PHE A 235 -5.94 7.63 -5.77
N GLY A 236 -5.26 8.69 -5.34
CA GLY A 236 -4.55 8.74 -4.07
C GLY A 236 -5.47 8.55 -2.86
N SER A 237 -6.65 9.16 -2.84
CA SER A 237 -7.61 9.00 -1.73
C SER A 237 -8.19 7.60 -1.66
N GLU A 238 -8.57 7.02 -2.79
CA GLU A 238 -9.12 5.66 -2.83
C GLU A 238 -8.04 4.61 -2.51
N LEU A 239 -6.82 4.78 -3.04
CA LEU A 239 -5.69 3.92 -2.70
C LEU A 239 -5.33 4.04 -1.21
N ALA A 240 -5.40 5.25 -0.63
CA ALA A 240 -5.21 5.45 0.80
C ALA A 240 -6.30 4.77 1.63
N ALA A 241 -7.55 4.77 1.16
CA ALA A 241 -8.64 4.05 1.81
C ALA A 241 -8.40 2.53 1.79
N GLN A 242 -7.96 1.97 0.65
CA GLN A 242 -7.58 0.56 0.55
C GLN A 242 -6.37 0.25 1.45
N ALA A 243 -5.38 1.13 1.50
CA ALA A 243 -4.21 0.99 2.37
C ALA A 243 -4.63 0.96 3.85
N GLN A 244 -5.48 1.91 4.26
CA GLN A 244 -6.02 1.96 5.61
C GLN A 244 -6.81 0.69 5.95
N ALA A 245 -7.64 0.19 5.04
CA ALA A 245 -8.41 -1.04 5.24
C ALA A 245 -7.50 -2.26 5.41
N SER A 246 -6.49 -2.42 4.55
CA SER A 246 -5.53 -3.53 4.63
C SER A 246 -4.68 -3.49 5.92
N TRP A 247 -4.41 -2.30 6.45
CA TRP A 247 -3.62 -2.12 7.66
C TRP A 247 -4.38 -2.45 8.96
N GLN A 248 -5.73 -2.48 8.93
CA GLN A 248 -6.55 -2.84 10.10
C GLN A 248 -6.13 -4.19 10.70
N TRP A 249 -5.76 -5.15 9.85
CA TRP A 249 -5.32 -6.46 10.30
C TRP A 249 -4.04 -6.41 11.13
N GLY A 250 -3.11 -5.51 10.78
CA GLY A 250 -1.88 -5.27 11.56
C GLY A 250 -2.16 -4.70 12.95
N ILE A 251 -3.12 -3.78 13.05
CA ILE A 251 -3.56 -3.21 14.33
C ILE A 251 -4.19 -4.29 15.22
N VAL A 252 -5.12 -5.07 14.66
CA VAL A 252 -5.78 -6.17 15.38
C VAL A 252 -4.77 -7.20 15.87
N LEU A 253 -3.82 -7.60 15.02
CA LEU A 253 -2.74 -8.50 15.40
C LEU A 253 -1.90 -7.93 16.55
N GLY A 254 -1.60 -6.63 16.52
CA GLY A 254 -0.90 -5.94 17.62
C GLY A 254 -1.64 -6.04 18.95
N PHE A 255 -2.96 -5.83 18.94
CA PHE A 255 -3.80 -6.03 20.15
C PHE A 255 -3.87 -7.48 20.60
N ILE A 256 -3.96 -8.45 19.67
CA ILE A 256 -3.94 -9.88 20.01
C ILE A 256 -2.63 -10.24 20.71
N VAL A 257 -1.48 -9.78 20.19
CA VAL A 257 -0.17 -10.00 20.81
C VAL A 257 -0.10 -9.33 22.18
N ALA A 258 -0.61 -8.11 22.31
CA ALA A 258 -0.69 -7.40 23.59
C ALA A 258 -1.47 -8.21 24.65
N VAL A 259 -2.67 -8.68 24.31
CA VAL A 259 -3.51 -9.50 25.19
C VAL A 259 -2.83 -10.82 25.53
N ALA A 260 -2.26 -11.51 24.54
CA ALA A 260 -1.56 -12.77 24.74
C ALA A 260 -0.40 -12.62 25.75
N LEU A 261 0.41 -11.56 25.61
CA LEU A 261 1.52 -11.28 26.53
C LEU A 261 1.03 -11.00 27.96
N VAL A 262 -0.07 -10.25 28.12
CA VAL A 262 -0.68 -9.99 29.43
C VAL A 262 -1.18 -11.29 30.06
N VAL A 263 -1.93 -12.11 29.31
CA VAL A 263 -2.49 -13.38 29.80
C VAL A 263 -1.37 -14.33 30.23
N VAL A 264 -0.33 -14.51 29.40
CA VAL A 264 0.83 -15.36 29.75
C VAL A 264 1.56 -14.79 30.98
N GLY A 265 1.71 -13.47 31.07
CA GLY A 265 2.28 -12.81 32.25
C GLY A 265 1.49 -13.08 33.53
N LEU A 266 0.16 -13.01 33.47
CA LEU A 266 -0.71 -13.30 34.62
C LEU A 266 -0.65 -14.78 35.03
N LEU A 267 -0.75 -15.70 34.07
CA LEU A 267 -0.70 -17.15 34.34
C LEU A 267 0.64 -17.57 34.96
N THR A 268 1.76 -17.08 34.41
CA THR A 268 3.10 -17.33 34.99
C THR A 268 3.25 -16.73 36.39
N GLY A 269 2.61 -15.60 36.66
CA GLY A 269 2.58 -14.98 37.98
C GLY A 269 1.77 -15.75 39.02
N LEU A 270 0.66 -16.36 38.63
CA LEU A 270 -0.18 -17.20 39.49
C LEU A 270 0.53 -18.51 39.86
N LEU A 271 1.11 -19.20 38.86
CA LEU A 271 1.85 -20.45 39.05
C LEU A 271 3.12 -20.27 39.91
N GLY A 272 3.75 -19.11 39.84
CA GLY A 272 4.91 -18.79 40.68
C GLY A 272 4.58 -18.55 42.15
N ARG A 273 3.35 -18.09 42.45
CA ARG A 273 2.90 -17.86 43.84
C ARG A 273 2.50 -19.15 44.55
N GLY A 274 1.86 -20.09 43.85
CA GLY A 274 1.44 -21.38 44.42
C GLY A 274 2.58 -22.35 44.75
N ARG A 275 3.82 -22.04 44.37
CA ARG A 275 5.03 -22.81 44.76
C ARG A 275 5.77 -22.24 45.98
N ALA A 276 5.37 -21.07 46.47
CA ALA A 276 6.00 -20.38 47.60
C ALA A 276 5.16 -20.45 48.89
N THR A 277 4.00 -21.10 48.82
CA THR A 277 3.10 -21.46 49.93
C THR A 277 3.21 -22.95 50.20
#